data_AF-A0AAD6Z9E5-F1
#
_entry.id   AF-A0AAD6Z9E5-F1
#
_cell.length_a   1.000
_cell.length_b   1.000
_cell.length_c   1.000
_cell.angle_alpha   90.00
_cell.angle_beta   90.00
_cell.angle_gamma   90.00
#
_symmetry.space_group_name_H-M   'P 1'
#
loop_
_entity.id
_entity.type
_entity.pdbx_description
1 polymer ?
#
loop_
_entity_poly.entity_id
_entity_poly.type
_entity_poly.pdbx_seq_one_letter_code
_entity_poly.pdbx_strand_id
1 'polypeptide(L)'
;IDVDALDVDMELPSETPPPAASRHSKKSPPCAGYVFPFKADQTASSDYPFKLHDTSIPPWEYNGNNAGVLTLWSIKCAKICEKGRSNCRACAELPRHPILQSILDRVAEGIPESTNYSFNPISGLIEHIQCKNSQIKCLRLRGLNAVRRIAAQARSHRP
;
A
#
# COMPACT_ATOMS: atom_id res chain seq x y z
N ILE A 1 37.97 -77.05 -46.86
CA ILE A 1 38.13 -75.66 -47.32
C ILE A 1 36.73 -75.16 -47.61
N ASP A 2 36.08 -74.31 -46.83
CA ASP A 2 36.39 -73.75 -45.52
C ASP A 2 35.06 -73.68 -44.76
N VAL A 3 35.15 -73.95 -43.46
CA VAL A 3 34.11 -73.68 -42.47
C VAL A 3 34.26 -72.22 -42.12
N ASP A 4 33.21 -71.42 -42.26
CA ASP A 4 33.09 -70.18 -41.50
C ASP A 4 31.66 -70.02 -41.00
N ALA A 5 31.60 -69.95 -39.67
CA ALA A 5 30.45 -69.71 -38.84
C ALA A 5 30.02 -68.25 -38.93
N LEU A 6 28.71 -68.00 -38.93
CA LEU A 6 28.17 -66.69 -38.64
C LEU A 6 27.54 -66.74 -37.26
N ASP A 7 28.15 -65.98 -36.35
CA ASP A 7 27.70 -65.74 -34.99
C ASP A 7 26.33 -65.05 -35.01
N VAL A 8 25.38 -65.63 -34.26
CA VAL A 8 24.08 -65.04 -33.97
C VAL A 8 24.22 -64.31 -32.64
N ASP A 9 24.46 -63.00 -32.70
CA ASP A 9 24.43 -62.15 -31.52
C ASP A 9 23.00 -62.05 -30.99
N MET A 10 22.74 -62.80 -29.92
CA MET A 10 21.54 -62.72 -29.11
C MET A 10 21.67 -61.51 -28.16
N GLU A 11 21.32 -60.32 -28.64
CA GLU A 11 21.22 -59.13 -27.79
C GLU A 11 20.09 -59.31 -26.75
N LEU A 12 20.51 -59.31 -25.49
CA LEU A 12 19.64 -59.25 -24.32
C LEU A 12 18.88 -57.92 -24.31
N PRO A 13 17.55 -57.88 -24.07
CA PRO A 13 16.85 -56.60 -23.90
C PRO A 13 17.38 -55.92 -22.64
N SER A 14 18.14 -54.83 -22.80
CA SER A 14 18.51 -53.98 -21.67
C SER A 14 17.25 -53.29 -21.16
N GLU A 15 16.78 -53.71 -19.99
CA GLU A 15 15.76 -52.97 -19.25
C GLU A 15 16.28 -51.55 -19.00
N THR A 16 15.69 -50.59 -19.71
CA THR A 16 15.90 -49.18 -19.44
C THR A 16 15.33 -48.90 -18.05
N PRO A 17 16.12 -48.33 -17.12
CA PRO A 17 15.58 -47.94 -15.83
C PRO A 17 14.43 -46.95 -16.06
N PRO A 18 13.33 -47.06 -15.31
CA PRO A 18 12.19 -46.18 -15.49
C PRO A 18 12.65 -44.73 -15.39
N PRO A 19 12.15 -43.83 -16.25
CA PRO A 19 12.52 -42.42 -16.20
C PRO A 19 12.27 -41.93 -14.79
N ALA A 20 13.35 -41.51 -14.12
CA ALA A 20 13.29 -40.95 -12.78
C ALA A 20 12.15 -39.95 -12.74
N ALA A 21 11.12 -40.25 -11.95
CA ALA A 21 9.92 -39.45 -11.85
C ALA A 21 10.35 -37.98 -11.75
N SER A 22 9.97 -37.20 -12.77
CA SER A 22 10.18 -35.76 -12.81
C SER A 22 9.63 -35.20 -11.50
N ARG A 23 10.54 -34.91 -10.56
CA ARG A 23 10.22 -34.22 -9.33
C ARG A 23 9.70 -32.87 -9.79
N HIS A 24 8.38 -32.73 -9.94
CA HIS A 24 7.73 -31.45 -10.06
C HIS A 24 8.19 -30.66 -8.84
N SER A 25 9.18 -29.79 -9.03
CA SER A 25 9.63 -28.90 -7.99
C SER A 25 8.40 -28.11 -7.61
N LYS A 26 7.90 -28.31 -6.39
CA LYS A 26 6.77 -27.55 -5.86
C LYS A 26 7.25 -26.10 -5.85
N LYS A 27 6.96 -25.36 -6.92
CA LYS A 27 7.36 -23.97 -7.07
C LYS A 27 6.83 -23.23 -5.85
N SER A 28 7.75 -22.57 -5.13
CA SER A 28 7.37 -21.74 -4.00
C SER A 28 6.35 -20.69 -4.45
N PRO A 29 5.28 -20.46 -3.68
CA PRO A 29 4.29 -19.46 -4.07
C PRO A 29 4.92 -18.05 -4.10
N PRO A 30 4.43 -17.15 -4.97
CA PRO A 30 4.88 -15.77 -4.98
C PRO A 30 4.47 -15.03 -3.70
N CYS A 31 5.21 -13.97 -3.37
CA CYS A 31 4.92 -13.11 -2.23
C CYS A 31 3.73 -12.19 -2.52
N ALA A 32 2.66 -12.33 -1.73
CA ALA A 32 1.47 -11.52 -1.89
C ALA A 32 1.65 -10.06 -1.42
N GLY A 33 2.64 -9.79 -0.56
CA GLY A 33 2.89 -8.45 -0.02
C GLY A 33 2.00 -8.11 1.17
N TYR A 34 2.14 -6.91 1.71
CA TYR A 34 1.30 -6.42 2.80
C TYR A 34 0.12 -5.64 2.24
N VAL A 35 -1.10 -6.12 2.47
CA VAL A 35 -2.32 -5.41 2.08
C VAL A 35 -2.60 -4.30 3.09
N PHE A 36 -2.71 -3.07 2.62
CA PHE A 36 -2.98 -1.92 3.47
C PHE A 36 -4.45 -1.93 3.96
N PRO A 37 -4.71 -1.81 5.27
CA PRO A 37 -6.04 -2.01 5.84
C PRO A 37 -6.88 -0.71 5.80
N PHE A 38 -7.44 -0.37 4.64
CA PHE A 38 -8.42 0.71 4.56
C PHE A 38 -9.74 0.35 5.24
N LYS A 39 -10.40 1.34 5.84
CA LYS A 39 -11.80 1.24 6.29
C LYS A 39 -12.75 1.23 5.07
N ALA A 40 -14.02 0.87 5.28
CA ALA A 40 -14.99 0.68 4.20
C ALA A 40 -15.27 1.96 3.36
N ASP A 41 -15.02 3.13 3.92
CA ASP A 41 -15.17 4.46 3.32
C ASP A 41 -13.85 5.05 2.81
N GLN A 42 -12.74 4.33 2.95
CA GLN A 42 -11.41 4.79 2.58
C GLN A 42 -10.92 4.11 1.31
N THR A 43 -10.08 4.80 0.55
CA THR A 43 -9.50 4.26 -0.68
C THR A 43 -7.99 4.49 -0.75
N ALA A 44 -7.32 3.65 -1.53
CA ALA A 44 -5.90 3.80 -1.81
C ALA A 44 -5.53 5.19 -2.29
N SER A 45 -6.29 5.76 -3.23
CA SER A 45 -5.97 7.04 -3.86
C SER A 45 -6.20 8.25 -2.94
N SER A 46 -7.22 8.19 -2.08
CA SER A 46 -7.58 9.30 -1.20
C SER A 46 -6.88 9.27 0.14
N ASP A 47 -6.65 8.09 0.72
CA ASP A 47 -6.32 7.93 2.15
C ASP A 47 -4.89 7.43 2.41
N TYR A 48 -4.14 7.05 1.36
CA TYR A 48 -2.72 6.76 1.49
C TYR A 48 -1.86 8.01 1.25
N PRO A 49 -0.85 8.29 2.11
CA PRO A 49 -0.01 9.48 1.96
C PRO A 49 1.07 9.26 0.88
N PHE A 50 0.71 9.28 -0.40
CA PHE A 50 1.66 9.08 -1.51
C PHE A 50 2.83 10.06 -1.47
N LYS A 51 2.60 11.30 -1.02
CA LYS A 51 3.65 12.33 -0.91
C LYS A 51 4.81 11.94 0.00
N LEU A 52 4.59 10.99 0.91
CA LEU A 52 5.62 10.41 1.76
C LEU A 52 6.78 9.81 0.95
N HIS A 53 6.48 9.23 -0.22
CA HIS A 53 7.47 8.58 -1.09
C HIS A 53 8.46 9.58 -1.71
N ASP A 54 8.02 10.81 -1.94
CA ASP A 54 8.88 11.88 -2.46
C ASP A 54 9.81 12.48 -1.39
N THR A 55 9.46 12.34 -0.11
CA THR A 55 10.07 13.11 0.99
C THR A 55 10.92 12.28 1.93
N SER A 56 10.60 10.99 2.10
CA SER A 56 11.24 10.13 3.11
C SER A 56 11.71 8.77 2.58
N ILE A 57 11.50 8.49 1.29
CA ILE A 57 11.88 7.23 0.60
C ILE A 57 11.67 6.01 1.51
N PRO A 58 10.42 5.63 1.81
CA PRO A 58 10.15 4.53 2.71
C PRO A 58 10.69 3.21 2.13
N PRO A 59 11.06 2.22 2.98
CA PRO A 59 11.65 0.96 2.53
C PRO A 59 10.62 -0.03 1.97
N TRP A 60 9.60 0.46 1.29
CA TRP A 60 8.62 -0.33 0.56
C TRP A 60 8.15 0.36 -0.71
N GLU A 61 7.85 -0.45 -1.71
CA GLU A 61 7.13 -0.07 -2.91
C GLU A 61 5.63 -0.24 -2.67
N TYR A 62 4.82 0.42 -3.48
CA TYR A 62 3.36 0.33 -3.44
C TYR A 62 2.79 -0.05 -4.80
N ASN A 63 1.67 -0.77 -4.82
CA ASN A 63 0.87 -1.04 -6.01
C ASN A 63 -0.61 -0.97 -5.64
N GLY A 64 -1.37 -0.17 -6.38
CA GLY A 64 -2.83 -0.11 -6.26
C GLY A 64 -3.47 -0.85 -7.44
N ASN A 65 -4.52 -1.63 -7.17
CA ASN A 65 -5.32 -2.25 -8.23
C ASN A 65 -6.65 -1.50 -8.47
N ASN A 66 -7.35 -1.84 -9.54
CA ASN A 66 -8.65 -1.25 -9.88
C ASN A 66 -9.76 -1.57 -8.86
N ALA A 67 -9.56 -2.57 -8.00
CA ALA A 67 -10.47 -2.89 -6.90
C ALA A 67 -10.23 -2.02 -5.65
N GLY A 68 -9.32 -1.04 -5.72
CA GLY A 68 -9.01 -0.13 -4.62
C GLY A 68 -8.09 -0.73 -3.56
N VAL A 69 -7.56 -1.94 -3.77
CA VAL A 69 -6.64 -2.59 -2.84
C VAL A 69 -5.24 -2.04 -3.07
N LEU A 70 -4.65 -1.48 -2.01
CA LEU A 70 -3.24 -1.09 -1.98
C LEU A 70 -2.42 -2.20 -1.33
N THR A 71 -1.40 -2.65 -2.06
CA THR A 71 -0.43 -3.61 -1.54
C THR A 71 0.94 -2.97 -1.47
N LEU A 72 1.64 -3.21 -0.37
CA LEU A 72 2.99 -2.74 -0.10
C LEU A 72 3.97 -3.93 -0.15
N TRP A 73 5.11 -3.76 -0.82
CA TRP A 73 6.20 -4.74 -0.80
C TRP A 73 7.45 -4.11 -0.24
N SER A 74 8.11 -4.79 0.69
CA SER A 74 9.41 -4.32 1.15
C SER A 74 10.39 -4.28 -0.03
N ILE A 75 11.26 -3.27 -0.08
CA ILE A 75 12.38 -3.26 -1.04
C ILE A 75 13.28 -4.50 -0.89
N LYS A 76 13.24 -5.16 0.28
CA LYS A 76 13.94 -6.42 0.58
C LYS A 76 13.05 -7.66 0.32
N CYS A 77 11.97 -7.52 -0.44
CA CYS A 77 11.05 -8.62 -0.73
C CYS A 77 11.78 -9.75 -1.48
N ALA A 78 11.69 -10.97 -0.96
CA ALA A 78 12.27 -12.15 -1.59
C ALA A 78 11.50 -12.60 -2.86
N LYS A 79 10.36 -11.98 -3.16
CA LYS A 79 9.40 -12.30 -4.25
C LYS A 79 8.76 -13.69 -4.18
N ILE A 80 9.36 -14.62 -3.46
CA ILE A 80 8.86 -15.97 -3.17
C ILE A 80 8.67 -16.17 -1.67
N CYS A 81 7.74 -17.03 -1.32
CA CYS A 81 7.41 -17.39 0.06
C CYS A 81 7.79 -18.83 0.37
N GLU A 82 8.13 -19.08 1.63
CA GLU A 82 8.23 -20.44 2.16
C GLU A 82 6.86 -21.14 2.09
N LYS A 83 6.87 -22.48 1.98
CA LYS A 83 5.63 -23.27 1.91
C LYS A 83 4.75 -22.97 3.13
N GLY A 84 3.49 -22.63 2.87
CA GLY A 84 2.50 -22.32 3.91
C GLY A 84 2.43 -20.85 4.33
N ARG A 85 3.31 -19.98 3.81
CA ARG A 85 3.22 -18.52 4.03
C ARG A 85 2.71 -17.81 2.77
N SER A 86 1.85 -16.81 2.97
CA SER A 86 1.42 -15.90 1.89
C SER A 86 2.46 -14.80 1.60
N ASN A 87 3.22 -14.41 2.63
CA ASN A 87 4.15 -13.29 2.59
C ASN A 87 5.55 -13.70 3.03
N CYS A 88 6.57 -13.12 2.39
CA CYS A 88 7.95 -13.28 2.82
C CYS A 88 8.20 -12.51 4.13
N ARG A 89 9.24 -12.89 4.89
CA ARG A 89 9.56 -12.26 6.18
C ARG A 89 9.68 -10.73 6.08
N ALA A 90 10.35 -10.20 5.06
CA ALA A 90 10.52 -8.76 4.89
C ALA A 90 9.18 -8.02 4.71
N CYS A 91 8.23 -8.56 3.93
CA CYS A 91 6.90 -7.97 3.78
C CYS A 91 6.04 -8.14 5.03
N ALA A 92 6.18 -9.25 5.75
CA ALA A 92 5.45 -9.50 7.01
C ALA A 92 5.87 -8.56 8.15
N GLU A 93 7.11 -8.06 8.12
CA GLU A 93 7.63 -7.09 9.10
C GLU A 93 7.27 -5.63 8.77
N LEU A 94 6.74 -5.34 7.57
CA LEU A 94 6.39 -3.96 7.18
C LEU A 94 5.50 -3.23 8.19
N PRO A 95 4.44 -3.82 8.74
CA PRO A 95 3.56 -3.12 9.68
C PRO A 95 4.28 -2.63 10.93
N ARG A 96 5.38 -3.28 11.31
CA ARG A 96 6.21 -2.89 12.46
C ARG A 96 7.19 -1.77 12.15
N HIS A 97 7.33 -1.37 10.88
CA HIS A 97 8.21 -0.27 10.52
C HIS A 97 7.66 1.05 11.08
N PRO A 98 8.45 1.87 11.80
CA PRO A 98 7.95 3.05 12.51
C PRO A 98 7.14 4.02 11.65
N ILE A 99 7.60 4.25 10.42
CA ILE A 99 6.90 5.12 9.46
C ILE A 99 5.55 4.52 9.07
N LEU A 100 5.49 3.22 8.74
CA LEU A 100 4.22 2.60 8.34
C LEU A 100 3.26 2.50 9.52
N GLN A 101 3.76 2.14 10.70
CA GLN A 101 2.98 2.15 11.94
C GLN A 101 2.36 3.53 12.17
N SER A 102 3.13 4.60 12.04
CA SER A 102 2.63 5.97 12.20
C SER A 102 1.55 6.33 11.16
N ILE A 103 1.61 5.79 9.93
CA ILE A 103 0.54 5.96 8.94
C ILE A 103 -0.71 5.17 9.38
N LEU A 104 -0.54 3.93 9.81
CA LEU A 104 -1.64 3.07 10.28
C LEU A 104 -2.36 3.69 11.48
N ASP A 105 -1.61 4.22 12.44
CA ASP A 105 -2.16 4.91 13.62
C ASP A 105 -3.01 6.11 13.19
N ARG A 106 -2.53 6.93 12.23
CA ARG A 106 -3.30 8.07 11.70
C ARG A 106 -4.54 7.67 10.92
N VAL A 107 -4.49 6.56 10.19
CA VAL A 107 -5.67 6.01 9.51
C VAL A 107 -6.72 5.52 10.53
N ALA A 108 -6.25 5.00 11.66
CA ALA A 108 -7.12 4.53 12.75
C ALA A 108 -7.73 5.70 13.54
N GLU A 109 -6.89 6.63 14.02
CA GLU A 109 -7.20 7.66 15.01
C GLU A 109 -7.51 9.04 14.42
N GLY A 110 -7.19 9.26 13.14
CA GLY A 110 -7.25 10.56 12.48
C GLY A 110 -5.90 11.26 12.44
N ILE A 111 -5.86 12.40 11.74
CA ILE A 111 -4.62 13.15 11.47
C ILE A 111 -4.59 14.41 12.33
N PRO A 112 -3.62 14.55 13.24
CA PRO A 112 -3.43 15.79 13.98
C PRO A 112 -3.10 16.97 13.06
N GLU A 113 -3.61 18.17 13.35
CA GLU A 113 -3.37 19.39 12.56
C GLU A 113 -1.87 19.76 12.45
N SER A 114 -1.07 19.39 13.45
CA SER A 114 0.38 19.59 13.47
C SER A 114 1.17 18.58 12.62
N THR A 115 0.49 17.62 11.98
CA THR A 115 1.14 16.59 11.18
C THR A 115 1.77 17.19 9.93
N ASN A 116 3.00 16.80 9.61
CA ASN A 116 3.66 17.21 8.38
C ASN A 116 2.81 16.85 7.15
N TYR A 117 2.70 17.78 6.20
CA TYR A 117 1.92 17.60 4.97
C TYR A 117 2.30 16.37 4.15
N SER A 118 3.53 15.84 4.25
CA SER A 118 3.92 14.60 3.57
C SER A 118 3.16 13.36 4.05
N PHE A 119 2.70 13.37 5.31
CA PHE A 119 1.88 12.32 5.91
C PHE A 119 0.38 12.58 5.77
N ASN A 120 -0.02 13.71 5.19
CA ASN A 120 -1.42 13.99 4.94
C ASN A 120 -1.83 13.33 3.61
N PRO A 121 -2.80 12.40 3.64
CA PRO A 121 -3.40 11.90 2.42
C PRO A 121 -4.33 12.97 1.84
N ILE A 122 -4.81 12.75 0.61
CA ILE A 122 -5.62 13.73 -0.12
C ILE A 122 -6.91 14.06 0.65
N SER A 123 -7.57 13.06 1.24
CA SER A 123 -8.77 13.23 2.07
C SER A 123 -8.53 14.22 3.21
N GLY A 124 -7.48 14.03 4.00
CA GLY A 124 -7.11 14.94 5.09
C GLY A 124 -6.79 16.37 4.62
N LEU A 125 -6.16 16.53 3.45
CA LEU A 125 -5.92 17.86 2.87
C LEU A 125 -7.23 18.58 2.50
N ILE A 126 -8.20 17.84 1.94
CA ILE A 126 -9.52 18.39 1.59
C ILE A 126 -10.25 18.83 2.86
N GLU A 127 -10.24 18.01 3.91
CA GLU A 127 -10.84 18.35 5.21
C GLU A 127 -10.24 19.62 5.80
N HIS A 128 -8.91 19.75 5.79
CA HIS A 128 -8.23 20.96 6.24
C HIS A 128 -8.65 22.20 5.44
N ILE A 129 -8.78 22.09 4.11
CA ILE A 129 -9.24 23.20 3.26
C ILE A 129 -10.69 23.58 3.59
N GLN A 130 -11.58 22.60 3.74
CA GLN A 130 -12.99 22.84 4.09
C GLN A 130 -13.14 23.50 5.46
N CYS A 131 -12.35 23.07 6.45
CA CYS A 131 -12.31 23.67 7.78
C CYS A 131 -11.88 25.15 7.70
N LYS A 132 -10.76 25.43 7.02
CA LYS A 132 -10.26 26.81 6.84
C LYS A 132 -11.25 27.70 6.09
N ASN A 133 -11.89 27.18 5.04
CA ASN A 133 -12.93 27.92 4.31
C ASN A 133 -14.12 28.29 5.21
N SER A 134 -14.53 27.36 6.08
CA SER A 134 -15.61 27.60 7.04
C SER A 134 -15.23 28.68 8.06
N GLN A 135 -13.98 28.66 8.55
CA GLN A 135 -13.46 29.70 9.45
C GLN A 135 -13.44 31.08 8.78
N ILE A 136 -12.94 31.18 7.54
CA ILE A 136 -12.93 32.43 6.77
C ILE A 136 -14.36 32.97 6.60
N LYS A 137 -15.32 32.11 6.26
CA LYS A 137 -16.73 32.49 6.13
C LYS A 137 -17.28 33.03 7.45
N CYS A 138 -16.98 32.37 8.57
CA CYS A 138 -17.40 32.81 9.90
C CYS A 138 -16.84 34.20 10.24
N LEU A 139 -15.54 34.42 10.00
CA LEU A 139 -14.89 35.71 10.24
C LEU A 139 -15.49 36.82 9.38
N ARG A 140 -15.76 36.55 8.10
CA ARG A 140 -16.43 37.51 7.19
C ARG A 140 -17.81 37.91 7.70
N LEU A 141 -18.63 36.94 8.12
CA LEU A 141 -19.96 37.20 8.66
C LEU A 141 -19.90 38.02 9.97
N ARG A 142 -18.96 37.69 10.86
CA ARG A 142 -18.73 38.47 12.09
C ARG A 142 -18.34 39.91 11.79
N GLY A 143 -17.42 40.12 10.84
CA GLY A 143 -17.02 41.46 10.39
C GLY A 143 -18.19 42.27 9.82
N LEU A 144 -18.99 41.67 8.94
CA LEU A 144 -20.18 42.31 8.37
C LEU A 144 -21.20 42.69 9.45
N ASN A 145 -21.45 41.80 10.41
CA ASN A 145 -22.38 42.06 11.51
C ASN A 145 -21.85 43.16 12.45
N ALA A 146 -20.54 43.20 12.71
CA ALA A 146 -19.93 44.25 13.50
C ALA A 146 -20.08 45.62 12.84
N VAL A 147 -19.79 45.73 11.54
CA VAL A 147 -19.96 46.98 10.77
C VAL A 147 -21.42 47.42 10.75
N ARG A 148 -22.36 46.49 10.49
CA ARG A 148 -23.81 46.80 10.51
C ARG A 148 -24.26 47.32 11.87
N ARG A 149 -23.78 46.72 12.98
CA ARG A 149 -24.09 47.15 14.35
C ARG A 149 -23.58 48.56 14.63
N ILE A 150 -22.33 48.87 14.26
CA ILE A 150 -21.75 50.21 14.41
C ILE A 150 -22.55 51.23 13.61
N ALA A 151 -22.86 50.93 12.34
CA ALA A 151 -23.64 51.83 11.49
C ALA A 151 -25.06 52.09 12.03
N ALA A 152 -25.70 51.07 12.62
CA ALA A 152 -27.00 51.23 13.26
C ALA A 152 -26.92 52.13 14.51
N GLN A 153 -25.90 51.95 15.35
CA GLN A 153 -25.65 52.80 16.52
C GLN A 153 -25.44 54.27 16.11
N ALA A 154 -24.58 54.52 15.10
CA ALA A 154 -24.33 55.88 14.62
C ALA A 154 -25.60 56.58 14.10
N ARG A 155 -26.52 55.84 13.44
CA ARG A 155 -27.81 56.40 13.00
C ARG A 155 -28.75 56.73 14.16
N SER A 156 -28.75 55.93 15.21
CA SER A 156 -29.62 56.13 16.39
C SER A 156 -29.21 57.30 17.29
N HIS A 157 -27.96 57.76 17.18
CA HIS A 157 -27.41 58.87 18.00
C HIS A 157 -27.25 60.17 17.19
N ARG A 158 -27.96 60.29 16.06
CA ARG A 158 -27.98 61.53 15.27
C ARG A 158 -29.02 62.48 15.89
N PRO A 159 -28.63 63.66 16.41
CA PRO A 159 -29.54 64.62 17.03
C PRO A 159 -30.51 65.23 16.01
#